data_AF-A0A2V7NAL3-F1
#
_entry.id   AF-A0A2V7NAL3-F1
#
_cell.length_a   1.000
_cell.length_b   1.000
_cell.length_c   1.000
_cell.angle_alpha   90.00
_cell.angle_beta   90.00
_cell.angle_gamma   90.00
#
_symmetry.space_group_name_H-M   'P 1'
#
loop_
_entity.id
_entity.type
_entity.pdbx_description
1 polymer ?
#
loop_
_entity_poly.entity_id
_entity_poly.type
_entity_poly.pdbx_seq_one_letter_code
_entity_poly.pdbx_strand_id
1 'polypeptide(L)'
;MTRHALAGGIAWVVAASACRAAPPPVDARMLTDWMRAQYALVRAERLSPPVASRVFAYGAVALYEAVAAGSPRLRSLAGQLNGLSALPRPEPRERYDWAIVAASAETTLLKVLFKEGLPATQVAIAQLGDSQIAARRASRPVHDRSTAYGATLGRAIAEWATGDRFFETRGLAWKPPRGRRYWVNTAEPQQYISSSLSAQSEAVSLRNPADTLTAGAAAERSLIVSRPKSASIKTLAALNPTGATEPYWGRLRPFVLTSMDECAPPRPPPYSEAPGSEFYRQAKAVYDTGSTLTPEQREIALYWADNPGESGTPPGHWLLIASQLVGELQLDAERTAEMLVLTSVAMADAFISCWHEKFSWSLIRPITYIHRVIDPRWHTLISTP
;
A
#
# COMPACT_ATOMS: atom_id res chain seq x y z
N MET A 1 -30.66 -31.92 78.69
CA MET A 1 -29.22 -31.58 78.71
C MET A 1 -28.51 -32.84 78.23
N THR A 2 -27.80 -32.98 77.13
CA THR A 2 -27.04 -32.08 76.25
C THR A 2 -26.91 -32.81 74.90
N ARG A 3 -27.10 -32.10 73.77
CA ARG A 3 -26.90 -32.66 72.43
C ARG A 3 -25.42 -32.60 72.06
N HIS A 4 -24.88 -33.73 71.59
CA HIS A 4 -23.64 -33.80 70.83
C HIS A 4 -23.80 -33.12 69.47
N ALA A 5 -22.82 -32.31 69.07
CA ALA A 5 -22.58 -31.99 67.66
C ALA A 5 -21.08 -31.73 67.46
N LEU A 6 -20.42 -32.68 66.81
CA LEU A 6 -19.08 -32.57 66.26
C LEU A 6 -19.08 -31.50 65.16
N ALA A 7 -18.32 -30.43 65.36
CA ALA A 7 -18.02 -29.46 64.31
C ALA A 7 -16.86 -30.00 63.45
N GLY A 8 -17.20 -30.85 62.47
CA GLY A 8 -16.29 -31.29 61.41
C GLY A 8 -16.36 -30.32 60.23
N GLY A 9 -15.20 -29.78 59.83
CA GLY A 9 -15.09 -28.76 58.80
C GLY A 9 -15.46 -29.22 57.39
N ILE A 10 -15.92 -28.26 56.59
CA ILE A 10 -15.85 -28.30 55.13
C ILE A 10 -15.23 -26.97 54.71
N ALA A 11 -13.91 -26.97 54.53
CA ALA A 11 -13.24 -25.92 53.80
C ALA A 11 -13.62 -26.08 52.33
N TRP A 12 -14.50 -25.20 51.85
CA TRP A 12 -14.74 -25.06 50.42
C TRP A 12 -13.46 -24.56 49.77
N VAL A 13 -12.66 -25.47 49.22
CA VAL A 13 -11.67 -25.14 48.20
C VAL A 13 -12.48 -24.72 46.97
N VAL A 14 -12.76 -23.43 46.86
CA VAL A 14 -13.13 -22.81 45.59
C VAL A 14 -11.88 -22.92 44.72
N ALA A 15 -11.76 -24.03 44.00
CA ALA A 15 -10.88 -24.10 42.86
C ALA A 15 -11.39 -23.04 41.89
N ALA A 16 -10.70 -21.90 41.85
CA ALA A 16 -10.86 -20.92 40.80
C ALA A 16 -10.40 -21.58 39.50
N SER A 17 -11.27 -22.39 38.90
CA SER A 17 -11.27 -22.65 37.48
C SER A 17 -11.59 -21.33 36.80
N ALA A 18 -10.60 -20.43 36.77
CA ALA A 18 -10.50 -19.42 35.75
C ALA A 18 -10.40 -20.19 34.43
N CYS A 19 -11.55 -20.56 33.88
CA CYS A 19 -11.69 -20.94 32.50
C CYS A 19 -11.05 -19.80 31.71
N ARG A 20 -9.80 -20.01 31.28
CA ARG A 20 -9.05 -19.06 30.46
C ARG A 20 -9.83 -18.95 29.16
N ALA A 21 -10.70 -17.94 29.06
CA ALA A 21 -11.41 -17.65 27.83
C ALA A 21 -10.37 -17.45 26.71
N ALA A 22 -10.67 -17.94 25.51
CA ALA A 22 -9.85 -17.63 24.34
C ALA A 22 -9.84 -16.10 24.15
N PRO A 23 -8.71 -15.51 23.72
CA PRO A 23 -8.70 -14.10 23.35
C PRO A 23 -9.80 -13.82 22.31
N PRO A 24 -10.40 -12.62 22.30
CA PRO A 24 -11.37 -12.25 21.28
C PRO A 24 -10.81 -12.46 19.88
N PRO A 25 -11.64 -12.73 18.85
CA PRO A 25 -11.16 -12.79 17.48
C PRO A 25 -10.53 -11.47 17.04
N VAL A 26 -9.81 -11.51 15.92
CA VAL A 26 -9.31 -10.31 15.24
C VAL A 26 -10.52 -9.51 14.75
N ASP A 27 -10.49 -8.20 14.96
CA ASP A 27 -11.47 -7.27 14.36
C ASP A 27 -11.02 -6.94 12.94
N ALA A 28 -11.91 -7.07 11.95
CA ALA A 28 -11.64 -6.69 10.57
C ALA A 28 -11.19 -5.23 10.44
N ARG A 29 -11.73 -4.33 11.27
CA ARG A 29 -11.38 -2.90 11.25
C ARG A 29 -9.90 -2.67 11.57
N MET A 30 -9.35 -3.47 12.48
CA MET A 30 -7.94 -3.41 12.86
C MET A 30 -7.00 -3.61 11.66
N LEU A 31 -7.38 -4.49 10.73
CA LEU A 31 -6.61 -4.73 9.50
C LEU A 31 -6.72 -3.53 8.54
N THR A 32 -7.92 -2.97 8.40
CA THR A 32 -8.13 -1.77 7.56
C THR A 32 -7.45 -0.53 8.11
N ASP A 33 -7.27 -0.42 9.43
CA ASP A 33 -6.52 0.69 10.05
C ASP A 33 -5.05 0.68 9.63
N TRP A 34 -4.44 -0.50 9.47
CA TRP A 34 -3.08 -0.61 8.92
C TRP A 34 -3.00 -0.18 7.46
N MET A 35 -4.00 -0.52 6.62
CA MET A 35 -4.03 -0.05 5.23
C MET A 35 -4.18 1.47 5.14
N ARG A 36 -5.05 2.06 5.96
CA ARG A 36 -5.22 3.52 6.06
C ARG A 36 -3.94 4.20 6.58
N ALA A 37 -3.27 3.60 7.57
CA ALA A 37 -2.01 4.10 8.07
C ALA A 37 -0.93 4.06 6.98
N GLN A 38 -0.76 2.93 6.28
CA GLN A 38 0.19 2.83 5.17
C GLN A 38 -0.12 3.85 4.06
N TYR A 39 -1.39 4.11 3.72
CA TYR A 39 -1.78 5.18 2.80
C TYR A 39 -1.23 6.54 3.25
N ALA A 40 -1.45 6.90 4.51
CA ALA A 40 -0.96 8.15 5.08
C ALA A 40 0.58 8.22 5.09
N LEU A 41 1.26 7.11 5.40
CA LEU A 41 2.71 7.01 5.37
C LEU A 41 3.25 7.19 3.95
N VAL A 42 2.70 6.48 2.96
CA VAL A 42 3.06 6.61 1.53
C VAL A 42 2.96 8.05 1.07
N ARG A 43 1.86 8.73 1.41
CA ARG A 43 1.63 10.14 1.10
C ARG A 43 2.68 11.04 1.76
N ALA A 44 2.89 10.91 3.06
CA ALA A 44 3.84 11.73 3.81
C ALA A 44 5.30 11.52 3.36
N GLU A 45 5.63 10.29 3.00
CA GLU A 45 6.94 9.89 2.50
C GLU A 45 7.12 10.20 1.00
N ARG A 46 6.06 10.67 0.33
CA ARG A 46 6.00 11.00 -1.11
C ARG A 46 6.52 9.87 -1.98
N LEU A 47 6.12 8.64 -1.66
CA LEU A 47 6.58 7.47 -2.41
C LEU A 47 5.96 7.46 -3.80
N SER A 48 6.74 6.98 -4.78
CA SER A 48 6.22 6.77 -6.12
C SER A 48 5.17 5.65 -6.12
N PRO A 49 4.20 5.66 -7.05
CA PRO A 49 3.19 4.60 -7.16
C PRO A 49 3.75 3.16 -7.16
N PRO A 50 4.81 2.82 -7.94
CA PRO A 50 5.41 1.49 -7.88
C PRO A 50 5.96 1.14 -6.49
N VAL A 51 6.70 2.05 -5.84
CA VAL A 51 7.25 1.80 -4.50
C VAL A 51 6.13 1.63 -3.46
N ALA A 52 5.07 2.41 -3.55
CA ALA A 52 3.89 2.28 -2.70
C ALA A 52 3.24 0.90 -2.85
N SER A 53 3.00 0.44 -4.09
CA SER A 53 2.40 -0.88 -4.34
C SER A 53 3.17 -2.03 -3.69
N ARG A 54 4.52 -1.96 -3.71
CA ARG A 54 5.39 -2.94 -3.04
C ARG A 54 5.22 -2.94 -1.53
N VAL A 55 5.18 -1.76 -0.91
CA VAL A 55 4.99 -1.62 0.55
C VAL A 55 3.66 -2.23 0.96
N PHE A 56 2.58 -1.87 0.26
CA PHE A 56 1.25 -2.38 0.53
C PHE A 56 1.17 -3.91 0.38
N ALA A 57 1.75 -4.48 -0.66
CA ALA A 57 1.73 -5.93 -0.88
C ALA A 57 2.42 -6.69 0.26
N TYR A 58 3.62 -6.28 0.68
CA TYR A 58 4.28 -6.95 1.81
C TYR A 58 3.52 -6.77 3.12
N GLY A 59 2.97 -5.57 3.39
CA GLY A 59 2.14 -5.33 4.58
C GLY A 59 0.89 -6.20 4.61
N ALA A 60 0.17 -6.27 3.48
CA ALA A 60 -1.01 -7.12 3.37
C ALA A 60 -0.67 -8.62 3.52
N VAL A 61 0.49 -9.08 3.03
CA VAL A 61 0.98 -10.45 3.28
C VAL A 61 1.25 -10.68 4.77
N ALA A 62 1.85 -9.72 5.49
CA ALA A 62 2.10 -9.87 6.93
C ALA A 62 0.81 -9.96 7.75
N LEU A 63 -0.17 -9.11 7.44
CA LEU A 63 -1.49 -9.19 8.07
C LEU A 63 -2.19 -10.50 7.73
N TYR A 64 -2.16 -10.94 6.47
CA TYR A 64 -2.75 -12.21 6.05
C TYR A 64 -2.13 -13.40 6.76
N GLU A 65 -0.80 -13.52 6.76
CA GLU A 65 -0.12 -14.65 7.39
C GLU A 65 -0.34 -14.69 8.91
N ALA A 66 -0.46 -13.53 9.56
CA ALA A 66 -0.77 -13.47 10.97
C ALA A 66 -2.18 -13.99 11.28
N VAL A 67 -3.18 -13.66 10.46
CA VAL A 67 -4.55 -14.17 10.58
C VAL A 67 -4.62 -15.64 10.19
N ALA A 68 -3.97 -16.03 9.09
CA ALA A 68 -3.96 -17.39 8.56
C ALA A 68 -3.29 -18.39 9.53
N ALA A 69 -2.27 -17.96 10.29
CA ALA A 69 -1.63 -18.80 11.30
C ALA A 69 -2.61 -19.28 12.40
N GLY A 70 -3.70 -18.54 12.64
CA GLY A 70 -4.76 -18.88 13.58
C GLY A 70 -6.04 -19.43 12.97
N SER A 71 -6.10 -19.50 11.64
CA SER A 71 -7.33 -19.81 10.90
C SER A 71 -7.33 -21.25 10.42
N PRO A 72 -8.45 -21.99 10.60
CA PRO A 72 -8.64 -23.27 9.90
C PRO A 72 -9.13 -23.10 8.46
N ARG A 73 -9.54 -21.89 8.06
CA ARG A 73 -10.14 -21.60 6.74
C ARG A 73 -9.13 -21.04 5.74
N LEU A 74 -8.17 -20.23 6.22
CA LEU A 74 -7.16 -19.62 5.37
C LEU A 74 -5.96 -20.55 5.17
N ARG A 75 -5.34 -20.46 3.99
CA ARG A 75 -4.13 -21.20 3.64
C ARG A 75 -2.96 -20.24 3.52
N SER A 76 -1.89 -20.48 4.26
CA SER A 76 -0.64 -19.72 4.14
C SER A 76 -0.20 -19.59 2.67
N LEU A 77 0.22 -18.38 2.30
CA LEU A 77 0.76 -18.00 1.00
C LEU A 77 2.18 -18.53 0.79
N ALA A 78 2.83 -19.09 1.82
CA ALA A 78 4.07 -19.81 1.66
C ALA A 78 3.89 -21.01 0.71
N GLY A 79 4.76 -21.10 -0.29
CA GLY A 79 4.67 -22.06 -1.39
C GLY A 79 3.73 -21.63 -2.53
N GLN A 80 3.03 -20.49 -2.39
CA GLN A 80 2.16 -19.93 -3.43
C GLN A 80 2.76 -18.68 -4.08
N LEU A 81 3.38 -17.81 -3.28
CA LEU A 81 4.05 -16.61 -3.78
C LEU A 81 5.50 -16.90 -4.18
N ASN A 82 5.96 -16.27 -5.25
CA ASN A 82 7.31 -16.43 -5.76
C ASN A 82 8.36 -16.12 -4.69
N GLY A 83 9.26 -17.08 -4.46
CA GLY A 83 10.35 -16.96 -3.48
C GLY A 83 9.94 -17.05 -2.01
N LEU A 84 8.64 -17.16 -1.68
CA LEU A 84 8.17 -17.37 -0.30
C LEU A 84 8.01 -18.87 -0.04
N SER A 85 9.10 -19.58 0.27
CA SER A 85 9.07 -21.04 0.39
C SER A 85 8.46 -21.52 1.72
N ALA A 86 8.79 -20.87 2.83
CA ALA A 86 8.34 -21.23 4.17
C ALA A 86 8.29 -20.01 5.08
N LEU A 87 7.48 -20.09 6.13
CA LEU A 87 7.39 -19.10 7.19
C LEU A 87 7.48 -19.75 8.57
N PRO A 88 7.92 -19.01 9.60
CA PRO A 88 7.87 -19.47 10.98
C PRO A 88 6.45 -19.90 11.35
N ARG A 89 6.31 -21.00 12.10
CA ARG A 89 5.02 -21.50 12.57
C ARG A 89 4.84 -21.25 14.06
N PRO A 90 3.60 -21.03 14.53
CA PRO A 90 3.34 -20.91 15.96
C PRO A 90 3.64 -22.23 16.67
N GLU A 91 3.96 -22.16 17.96
CA GLU A 91 4.21 -23.34 18.77
C GLU A 91 2.93 -24.19 18.88
N PRO A 92 3.00 -25.50 18.61
CA PRO A 92 1.84 -26.36 18.69
C PRO A 92 1.21 -26.35 20.09
N ARG A 93 -0.12 -26.37 20.16
CA ARG A 93 -0.92 -26.45 21.40
C ARG A 93 -0.81 -25.24 22.33
N GLU A 94 -0.10 -24.19 21.91
CA GLU A 94 -0.02 -22.94 22.65
C GLU A 94 -1.09 -21.95 22.20
N ARG A 95 -1.44 -21.01 23.10
CA ARG A 95 -2.47 -20.01 22.82
C ARG A 95 -1.84 -18.69 22.41
N TYR A 96 -2.44 -18.09 21.39
CA TYR A 96 -2.04 -16.81 20.81
C TYR A 96 -3.25 -15.88 20.73
N ASP A 97 -2.99 -14.57 20.80
CA ASP A 97 -3.92 -13.54 20.38
C ASP A 97 -3.49 -13.07 18.98
N TRP A 98 -4.22 -13.49 17.96
CA TRP A 98 -3.87 -13.24 16.56
C TRP A 98 -3.94 -11.76 16.18
N ALA A 99 -4.64 -10.92 16.95
CA ALA A 99 -4.61 -9.47 16.76
C ALA A 99 -3.26 -8.90 17.23
N ILE A 100 -2.73 -9.38 18.36
CA ILE A 100 -1.38 -9.00 18.79
C ILE A 100 -0.34 -9.48 17.77
N VAL A 101 -0.48 -10.71 17.25
CA VAL A 101 0.41 -11.26 16.22
C VAL A 101 0.39 -10.37 14.98
N ALA A 102 -0.79 -9.99 14.47
CA ALA A 102 -0.92 -9.16 13.28
C ALA A 102 -0.34 -7.74 13.48
N ALA A 103 -0.68 -7.05 14.58
CA ALA A 103 -0.10 -5.74 14.88
C ALA A 103 1.42 -5.79 15.04
N SER A 104 1.95 -6.81 15.71
CA SER A 104 3.39 -6.96 15.93
C SER A 104 4.14 -7.31 14.65
N ALA A 105 3.58 -8.19 13.80
CA ALA A 105 4.15 -8.53 12.50
C ALA A 105 4.21 -7.31 11.58
N GLU A 106 3.10 -6.58 11.48
CA GLU A 106 2.98 -5.39 10.64
C GLU A 106 3.90 -4.27 11.12
N THR A 107 3.92 -3.99 12.43
CA THR A 107 4.85 -3.01 13.02
C THR A 107 6.31 -3.34 12.71
N THR A 108 6.67 -4.62 12.85
CA THR A 108 8.05 -5.09 12.62
C THR A 108 8.44 -4.98 11.16
N LEU A 109 7.56 -5.41 10.25
CA LEU A 109 7.78 -5.31 8.81
C LEU A 109 7.90 -3.84 8.37
N LEU A 110 6.93 -3.00 8.73
CA LEU A 110 6.89 -1.61 8.29
C LEU A 110 8.09 -0.82 8.82
N LYS A 111 8.60 -1.09 10.03
CA LYS A 111 9.85 -0.49 10.51
C LYS A 111 11.05 -0.81 9.62
N VAL A 112 11.09 -2.00 9.02
CA VAL A 112 12.15 -2.38 8.07
C VAL A 112 11.93 -1.72 6.70
N LEU A 113 10.71 -1.78 6.16
CA LEU A 113 10.39 -1.18 4.87
C LEU A 113 10.57 0.35 4.88
N PHE A 114 10.25 0.97 6.03
CA PHE A 114 10.41 2.40 6.27
C PHE A 114 11.67 2.79 7.04
N LYS A 115 12.70 1.94 7.09
CA LYS A 115 13.91 2.20 7.90
C LYS A 115 14.58 3.56 7.61
N GLU A 116 14.50 4.04 6.36
CA GLU A 116 15.04 5.34 5.92
C GLU A 116 13.98 6.45 5.88
N GLY A 117 12.78 6.17 6.39
CA GLY A 117 11.67 7.12 6.44
C GLY A 117 11.85 8.22 7.48
N LEU A 118 10.92 9.16 7.50
CA LEU A 118 10.91 10.27 8.44
C LEU A 118 10.76 9.77 9.89
N PRO A 119 11.30 10.49 10.89
CA PRO A 119 11.06 10.15 12.30
C PRO A 119 9.56 10.08 12.65
N ALA A 120 8.73 10.95 12.06
CA ALA A 120 7.28 10.93 12.24
C ALA A 120 6.64 9.63 11.73
N THR A 121 7.15 9.07 10.63
CA THR A 121 6.70 7.77 10.10
C THR A 121 7.03 6.64 11.05
N GLN A 122 8.23 6.63 11.62
CA GLN A 122 8.62 5.63 12.62
C GLN A 122 7.75 5.70 13.88
N VAL A 123 7.44 6.92 14.33
CA VAL A 123 6.54 7.17 15.46
C VAL A 123 5.11 6.70 15.15
N ALA A 124 4.57 7.04 13.98
CA ALA A 124 3.21 6.64 13.59
C ALA A 124 3.05 5.11 13.51
N ILE A 125 4.03 4.40 12.93
CA ILE A 125 4.04 2.93 12.88
C ILE A 125 4.04 2.35 14.30
N ALA A 126 4.92 2.84 15.18
CA ALA A 126 5.01 2.36 16.56
C ALA A 126 3.72 2.65 17.34
N GLN A 127 3.18 3.86 17.24
CA GLN A 127 1.98 4.28 17.95
C GLN A 127 0.75 3.42 17.59
N LEU A 128 0.53 3.12 16.31
CA LEU A 128 -0.58 2.27 15.90
C LEU A 128 -0.42 0.84 16.44
N GLY A 129 0.78 0.26 16.28
CA GLY A 129 1.09 -1.07 16.80
C GLY A 129 0.90 -1.17 18.31
N ASP A 130 1.52 -0.26 19.06
CA ASP A 130 1.46 -0.24 20.52
C ASP A 130 0.02 -0.03 21.01
N SER A 131 -0.76 0.83 20.35
CA SER A 131 -2.17 1.08 20.67
C SER A 131 -3.04 -0.17 20.44
N GLN A 132 -2.91 -0.82 19.27
CA GLN A 132 -3.68 -2.02 18.98
C GLN A 132 -3.31 -3.18 19.90
N ILE A 133 -2.03 -3.35 20.22
CA ILE A 133 -1.55 -4.39 21.15
C ILE A 133 -2.07 -4.11 22.57
N ALA A 134 -1.93 -2.88 23.08
CA ALA A 134 -2.34 -2.51 24.43
C ALA A 134 -3.87 -2.63 24.65
N ALA A 135 -4.67 -2.49 23.59
CA ALA A 135 -6.12 -2.67 23.65
C ALA A 135 -6.55 -4.13 23.90
N ARG A 136 -5.66 -5.10 23.71
CA ARG A 136 -5.97 -6.53 23.81
C ARG A 136 -5.96 -7.02 25.25
N ARG A 137 -7.03 -7.72 25.64
CA ARG A 137 -7.16 -8.35 26.96
C ARG A 137 -6.71 -9.81 26.88
N ALA A 138 -5.41 -10.04 27.05
CA ALA A 138 -4.80 -11.37 27.12
C ALA A 138 -3.97 -11.53 28.40
N SER A 139 -3.82 -12.77 28.88
CA SER A 139 -2.87 -13.05 29.98
C SER A 139 -1.44 -12.74 29.54
N ARG A 140 -0.58 -12.26 30.44
CA ARG A 140 0.81 -11.89 30.13
C ARG A 140 1.58 -12.95 29.31
N PRO A 141 1.52 -14.27 29.61
CA PRO A 141 2.21 -15.26 28.78
C PRO A 141 1.69 -15.33 27.33
N VAL A 142 0.37 -15.20 27.13
CA VAL A 142 -0.23 -15.16 25.77
C VAL A 142 0.19 -13.88 25.05
N HIS A 143 0.17 -12.76 25.76
CA HIS A 143 0.60 -11.47 25.22
C HIS A 143 2.06 -11.51 24.74
N ASP A 144 2.98 -11.90 25.63
CA ASP A 144 4.42 -11.94 25.33
C ASP A 144 4.73 -12.91 24.18
N ARG A 145 4.10 -14.09 24.17
CA ARG A 145 4.25 -15.09 23.10
C ARG A 145 3.71 -14.58 21.76
N SER A 146 2.56 -13.90 21.76
CA SER A 146 1.94 -13.37 20.55
C SER A 146 2.77 -12.25 19.94
N THR A 147 3.30 -11.34 20.77
CA THR A 147 4.23 -10.30 20.31
C THR A 147 5.52 -10.89 19.77
N ALA A 148 6.11 -11.89 20.46
CA ALA A 148 7.34 -12.53 20.00
C ALA A 148 7.16 -13.25 18.65
N TYR A 149 6.06 -13.99 18.50
CA TYR A 149 5.74 -14.67 17.25
C TYR A 149 5.44 -13.69 16.12
N GLY A 150 4.61 -12.66 16.36
CA GLY A 150 4.32 -11.63 15.38
C GLY A 150 5.60 -10.94 14.88
N ALA A 151 6.48 -10.51 15.78
CA ALA A 151 7.76 -9.92 15.39
C ALA A 151 8.65 -10.89 14.58
N THR A 152 8.60 -12.19 14.88
CA THR A 152 9.34 -13.21 14.12
C THR A 152 8.77 -13.38 12.72
N LEU A 153 7.45 -13.43 12.59
CA LEU A 153 6.75 -13.48 11.30
C LEU A 153 7.04 -12.24 10.45
N GLY A 154 6.93 -11.04 11.03
CA GLY A 154 7.22 -9.78 10.34
C GLY A 154 8.67 -9.69 9.85
N ARG A 155 9.64 -10.16 10.63
CA ARG A 155 11.05 -10.25 10.19
C ARG A 155 11.24 -11.23 9.02
N ALA A 156 10.62 -12.40 9.06
CA ALA A 156 10.72 -13.38 7.98
C ALA A 156 10.16 -12.82 6.65
N ILE A 157 9.04 -12.09 6.72
CA ILE A 157 8.45 -11.43 5.54
C ILE A 157 9.35 -10.28 5.06
N ALA A 158 9.93 -9.50 5.98
CA ALA A 158 10.88 -8.45 5.62
C ALA A 158 12.14 -9.02 4.96
N GLU A 159 12.64 -10.17 5.43
CA GLU A 159 13.76 -10.89 4.82
C GLU A 159 13.41 -11.38 3.41
N TRP A 160 12.24 -12.02 3.23
CA TRP A 160 11.74 -12.41 1.92
C TRP A 160 11.60 -11.21 0.96
N ALA A 161 11.20 -10.05 1.49
CA ALA A 161 11.13 -8.81 0.73
C ALA A 161 12.50 -8.31 0.26
N THR A 162 13.60 -8.61 0.98
CA THR A 162 14.95 -8.22 0.53
C THR A 162 15.42 -8.99 -0.70
N GLY A 163 14.91 -10.20 -0.91
CA GLY A 163 15.22 -11.08 -2.04
C GLY A 163 14.42 -10.81 -3.31
N ASP A 164 13.71 -9.69 -3.41
CA ASP A 164 12.86 -9.35 -4.56
C ASP A 164 13.58 -8.49 -5.62
N ARG A 165 14.90 -8.31 -5.47
CA ARG A 165 15.77 -7.52 -6.35
C ARG A 165 15.53 -6.01 -6.32
N PHE A 166 14.66 -5.50 -5.44
CA PHE A 166 14.45 -4.05 -5.29
C PHE A 166 15.75 -3.29 -5.01
N PHE A 167 16.63 -3.84 -4.17
CA PHE A 167 17.91 -3.22 -3.82
C PHE A 167 18.91 -3.20 -4.99
N GLU A 168 18.86 -4.19 -5.89
CA GLU A 168 19.72 -4.23 -7.09
C GLU A 168 19.42 -3.07 -8.04
N THR A 169 18.18 -2.57 -8.04
CA THR A 169 17.78 -1.49 -8.94
C THR A 169 18.09 -0.10 -8.36
N ARG A 170 18.40 0.02 -7.06
CA ARG A 170 18.61 1.32 -6.41
C ARG A 170 19.93 1.94 -6.85
N GLY A 171 19.89 3.19 -7.30
CA GLY A 171 21.07 3.94 -7.74
C GLY A 171 21.57 3.59 -9.15
N LEU A 172 20.89 2.69 -9.87
CA LEU A 172 21.19 2.46 -11.28
C LEU A 172 20.85 3.71 -12.10
N ALA A 173 21.81 4.19 -12.88
CA ALA A 173 21.57 5.27 -13.84
C ALA A 173 20.71 4.75 -15.00
N TRP A 174 19.68 5.50 -15.39
CA TRP A 174 18.89 5.21 -16.59
C TRP A 174 19.22 6.20 -17.70
N LYS A 175 19.37 5.68 -18.92
CA LYS A 175 19.65 6.46 -20.12
C LYS A 175 18.42 6.40 -21.02
N PRO A 176 17.65 7.50 -21.17
CA PRO A 176 16.48 7.51 -22.03
C PRO A 176 16.87 7.26 -23.49
N PRO A 177 16.07 6.49 -24.25
CA PRO A 177 16.26 6.38 -25.69
C PRO A 177 16.07 7.74 -26.37
N ARG A 178 16.77 7.96 -27.49
CA ARG A 178 16.72 9.22 -28.25
C ARG A 178 15.85 9.08 -29.48
N GLY A 179 15.05 10.10 -29.76
CA GLY A 179 14.22 10.18 -30.96
C GLY A 179 12.84 10.77 -30.68
N ARG A 180 12.13 11.16 -31.75
CA ARG A 180 10.85 11.88 -31.63
C ARG A 180 9.72 11.05 -31.06
N ARG A 181 9.77 9.73 -31.22
CA ARG A 181 8.77 8.77 -30.69
C ARG A 181 8.89 8.51 -29.20
N TYR A 182 10.03 8.86 -28.61
CA TYR A 182 10.36 8.46 -27.25
C TYR A 182 9.94 9.49 -26.22
N TRP A 183 9.67 8.99 -25.02
CA TRP A 183 9.42 9.77 -23.83
C TRP A 183 10.54 10.78 -23.61
N VAL A 184 10.13 11.99 -23.28
CA VAL A 184 10.99 13.05 -22.77
C VAL A 184 10.36 13.56 -21.49
N ASN A 185 11.19 14.08 -20.59
CA ASN A 185 10.66 14.70 -19.39
C ASN A 185 9.85 15.95 -19.77
N THR A 186 8.58 15.99 -19.35
CA THR A 186 7.64 17.10 -19.55
C THR A 186 7.42 17.92 -18.28
N ALA A 187 8.02 17.53 -17.17
CA ALA A 187 7.85 18.20 -15.89
C ALA A 187 8.58 19.53 -15.86
N GLU A 188 7.84 20.61 -15.59
CA GLU A 188 8.44 21.85 -15.14
C GLU A 188 8.52 21.85 -13.60
N PRO A 189 9.68 22.15 -12.99
CA PRO A 189 9.84 22.11 -11.54
C PRO A 189 8.75 22.89 -10.77
N GLN A 190 8.32 24.04 -11.31
CA GLN A 190 7.26 24.87 -10.72
C GLN A 190 5.90 24.17 -10.64
N GLN A 191 5.55 23.29 -11.59
CA GLN A 191 4.27 22.58 -11.61
C GLN A 191 4.12 21.57 -10.46
N TYR A 192 5.25 21.12 -9.89
CA TYR A 192 5.29 20.14 -8.81
C TYR A 192 5.52 20.76 -7.43
N ILE A 193 5.79 22.07 -7.36
CA ILE A 193 5.97 22.80 -6.10
C ILE A 193 4.62 23.23 -5.52
N SER A 194 3.67 23.69 -6.35
CA SER A 194 2.33 24.14 -5.90
C SER A 194 1.36 23.00 -5.61
N SER A 195 1.54 21.83 -6.22
CA SER A 195 0.80 20.59 -5.91
C SER A 195 1.13 20.03 -4.51
N SER A 196 2.18 20.55 -3.85
CA SER A 196 2.42 20.32 -2.41
C SER A 196 1.38 20.97 -1.48
N LEU A 197 0.47 21.80 -2.01
CA LEU A 197 -0.47 22.62 -1.23
C LEU A 197 -1.95 22.40 -1.60
N SER A 198 -2.28 21.62 -2.63
CA SER A 198 -3.65 21.59 -3.21
C SER A 198 -4.66 20.73 -2.44
N ALA A 199 -4.26 19.96 -1.43
CA ALA A 199 -5.22 19.25 -0.58
C ALA A 199 -6.13 20.17 0.25
N GLN A 200 -5.96 21.50 0.19
CA GLN A 200 -6.76 22.46 0.93
C GLN A 200 -7.85 23.19 0.14
N SER A 201 -7.89 23.16 -1.20
CA SER A 201 -8.77 24.09 -1.94
C SER A 201 -9.75 23.49 -2.95
N GLU A 202 -9.63 22.23 -3.33
CA GLU A 202 -10.65 21.58 -4.16
C GLU A 202 -11.03 20.24 -3.55
N ALA A 203 -11.77 20.30 -2.44
CA ALA A 203 -12.54 19.16 -1.98
C ALA A 203 -13.53 18.79 -3.09
N VAL A 204 -13.23 17.72 -3.83
CA VAL A 204 -14.18 17.01 -4.68
C VAL A 204 -15.21 16.36 -3.75
N SER A 205 -16.08 17.18 -3.19
CA SER A 205 -17.28 16.78 -2.47
C SER A 205 -18.34 16.45 -3.50
N LEU A 206 -18.19 15.32 -4.17
CA LEU A 206 -19.40 14.61 -4.61
C LEU A 206 -19.97 13.91 -3.40
N ARG A 207 -21.30 13.77 -3.42
CA ARG A 207 -22.06 12.90 -2.52
C ARG A 207 -21.60 11.45 -2.74
N ASN A 208 -20.38 11.14 -2.34
CA ASN A 208 -19.86 9.82 -2.27
C ASN A 208 -20.23 9.32 -0.87
N PRO A 209 -21.21 8.39 -0.73
CA PRO A 209 -21.51 7.79 0.56
C PRO A 209 -20.30 7.06 1.17
N ALA A 210 -19.23 6.83 0.39
CA ALA A 210 -17.92 6.37 0.86
C ALA A 210 -17.15 7.37 1.71
N ASP A 211 -17.34 8.67 1.46
CA ASP A 211 -16.50 9.73 2.01
C ASP A 211 -17.03 10.17 3.38
N THR A 212 -17.16 9.18 4.28
CA THR A 212 -17.50 9.39 5.70
C THR A 212 -16.26 9.68 6.55
N LEU A 213 -15.11 9.90 5.90
CA LEU A 213 -13.90 10.40 6.57
C LEU A 213 -14.15 11.85 6.99
N THR A 214 -14.72 12.01 8.17
CA THR A 214 -14.79 13.29 8.86
C THR A 214 -13.36 13.80 9.02
N ALA A 215 -13.07 14.96 8.40
CA ALA A 215 -11.81 15.72 8.45
C ALA A 215 -11.39 16.21 9.86
N GLY A 216 -11.82 15.51 10.91
CA GLY A 216 -11.61 15.86 12.33
C GLY A 216 -11.09 14.72 13.20
N ALA A 217 -10.95 13.48 12.70
CA ALA A 217 -10.45 12.37 13.50
C ALA A 217 -8.91 12.34 13.58
N ALA A 218 -8.35 13.25 14.37
CA ALA A 218 -7.07 13.22 15.12
C ALA A 218 -5.75 12.64 14.53
N ALA A 219 -5.67 12.11 13.31
CA ALA A 219 -4.44 11.52 12.75
C ALA A 219 -3.79 12.35 11.62
N GLU A 220 -4.53 13.27 10.99
CA GLU A 220 -4.06 13.95 9.78
C GLU A 220 -3.24 15.23 10.04
N ARG A 221 -3.39 15.84 11.22
CA ARG A 221 -2.83 17.18 11.51
C ARG A 221 -1.34 17.20 11.87
N SER A 222 -0.69 16.04 11.99
CA SER A 222 0.61 15.94 12.66
C SER A 222 1.78 15.60 11.74
N LEU A 223 1.56 15.39 10.44
CA LEU A 223 2.63 15.05 9.50
C LEU A 223 3.17 16.34 8.89
N ILE A 224 4.34 16.77 9.36
CA ILE A 224 5.12 17.86 8.74
C ILE A 224 5.50 17.41 7.32
N VAL A 225 4.68 17.77 6.32
CA VAL A 225 4.84 17.39 4.90
C VAL A 225 5.95 18.18 4.20
N SER A 226 6.55 19.16 4.88
CA SER A 226 7.50 20.13 4.31
C SER A 226 8.98 19.76 4.47
N ARG A 227 9.32 18.61 5.08
CA ARG A 227 10.72 18.22 5.27
C ARG A 227 11.28 17.51 4.02
N PRO A 228 12.27 18.08 3.31
CA PRO A 228 12.95 17.37 2.24
C PRO A 228 13.69 16.14 2.79
N LYS A 229 13.57 15.00 2.10
CA LYS A 229 14.38 13.81 2.40
C LYS A 229 15.82 14.02 1.95
N SER A 230 16.75 13.39 2.66
CA SER A 230 18.16 13.38 2.24
C SER A 230 18.30 12.76 0.85
N ALA A 231 19.08 13.38 -0.02
CA ALA A 231 19.41 12.85 -1.34
C ALA A 231 20.19 11.51 -1.29
N SER A 232 20.74 11.14 -0.12
CA SER A 232 21.46 9.89 0.09
C SER A 232 20.56 8.67 0.35
N ILE A 233 19.25 8.87 0.53
CA ILE A 233 18.28 7.79 0.79
C ILE A 233 18.07 6.98 -0.48
N LYS A 234 18.23 5.65 -0.36
CA LYS A 234 18.16 4.73 -1.51
C LYS A 234 16.86 3.94 -1.53
N THR A 235 16.25 3.69 -0.36
CA THR A 235 15.14 2.73 -0.23
C THR A 235 13.77 3.39 -0.27
N LEU A 236 13.69 4.67 0.11
CA LEU A 236 12.47 5.47 0.09
C LEU A 236 12.74 6.88 -0.43
N ALA A 237 13.46 6.96 -1.55
CA ALA A 237 13.64 8.24 -2.22
C ALA A 237 12.26 8.85 -2.50
N ALA A 238 12.08 10.11 -2.12
CA ALA A 238 10.89 10.85 -2.52
C ALA A 238 10.80 10.86 -4.05
N LEU A 239 9.58 10.86 -4.58
CA LEU A 239 9.37 11.00 -6.02
C LEU A 239 10.23 12.16 -6.55
N ASN A 240 11.03 11.89 -7.58
CA ASN A 240 11.70 12.94 -8.33
C ASN A 240 10.79 13.35 -9.50
N PRO A 241 10.08 14.49 -9.41
CA PRO A 241 9.17 14.90 -10.49
C PRO A 241 9.94 15.27 -11.77
N THR A 242 11.25 15.50 -11.69
CA THR A 242 12.08 15.91 -12.83
C THR A 242 12.84 14.75 -13.48
N GLY A 243 12.49 13.50 -13.17
CA GLY A 243 13.15 12.32 -13.70
C GLY A 243 12.19 11.18 -14.00
N ALA A 244 12.66 10.20 -14.76
CA ALA A 244 11.89 8.97 -14.97
C ALA A 244 11.75 8.22 -13.64
N THR A 245 10.51 7.88 -13.30
CA THR A 245 10.19 7.19 -12.05
C THR A 245 10.37 5.69 -12.20
N GLU A 246 11.31 5.13 -11.43
CA GLU A 246 11.54 3.68 -11.30
C GLU A 246 11.78 2.92 -12.63
N PRO A 247 12.74 3.34 -13.48
CA PRO A 247 12.96 2.77 -14.81
C PRO A 247 13.29 1.27 -14.87
N TYR A 248 13.70 0.71 -13.74
CA TYR A 248 14.07 -0.69 -13.61
C TYR A 248 13.06 -1.51 -12.79
N TRP A 249 11.87 -0.97 -12.53
CA TRP A 249 10.85 -1.63 -11.70
C TRP A 249 10.45 -3.00 -12.24
N GLY A 250 10.38 -3.16 -13.57
CA GLY A 250 10.11 -4.43 -14.24
C GLY A 250 11.18 -5.52 -14.05
N ARG A 251 12.24 -5.28 -13.26
CA ARG A 251 13.25 -6.29 -12.90
C ARG A 251 13.01 -6.91 -11.52
N LEU A 252 12.10 -6.34 -10.71
CA LEU A 252 11.75 -6.92 -9.42
C LEU A 252 11.12 -8.30 -9.63
N ARG A 253 11.26 -9.16 -8.62
CA ARG A 253 10.55 -10.43 -8.56
C ARG A 253 9.04 -10.14 -8.40
N PRO A 254 8.18 -10.57 -9.35
CA PRO A 254 6.73 -10.54 -9.15
C PRO A 254 6.31 -11.46 -8.00
N PHE A 255 5.16 -11.20 -7.40
CA PHE A 255 4.57 -12.01 -6.33
C PHE A 255 3.93 -13.30 -6.87
N VAL A 256 3.22 -13.21 -8.00
CA VAL A 256 2.43 -14.31 -8.59
C VAL A 256 2.77 -14.55 -10.05
N LEU A 257 2.99 -13.49 -10.85
CA LEU A 257 3.31 -13.63 -12.27
C LEU A 257 4.48 -14.59 -12.48
N THR A 258 4.31 -15.53 -13.40
CA THR A 258 5.33 -16.55 -13.70
C THR A 258 6.33 -16.06 -14.75
N SER A 259 5.85 -15.22 -15.66
CA SER A 259 6.66 -14.50 -16.65
C SER A 259 6.14 -13.09 -16.84
N MET A 260 6.99 -12.19 -17.34
CA MET A 260 6.62 -10.79 -17.55
C MET A 260 5.63 -10.60 -18.71
N ASP A 261 5.58 -11.55 -19.64
CA ASP A 261 4.75 -11.54 -20.84
C ASP A 261 3.41 -12.28 -20.68
N GLU A 262 3.14 -12.88 -19.50
CA GLU A 262 1.89 -13.57 -19.18
C GLU A 262 0.65 -12.68 -19.42
N CYS A 263 0.80 -11.37 -19.24
CA CYS A 263 -0.24 -10.34 -19.44
C CYS A 263 0.21 -9.21 -20.39
N ALA A 264 1.09 -9.48 -21.37
CA ALA A 264 1.62 -8.44 -22.25
C ALA A 264 0.50 -7.74 -23.07
N PRO A 265 0.44 -6.39 -23.08
CA PRO A 265 -0.52 -5.66 -23.89
C PRO A 265 -0.18 -5.72 -25.38
N PRO A 266 -1.12 -5.37 -26.28
CA PRO A 266 -0.80 -5.16 -27.69
C PRO A 266 0.23 -4.03 -27.84
N ARG A 267 1.03 -4.11 -28.90
CA ARG A 267 2.03 -3.09 -29.23
C ARG A 267 1.36 -1.73 -29.44
N PRO A 268 1.98 -0.61 -29.01
CA PRO A 268 1.45 0.70 -29.29
C PRO A 268 1.44 0.98 -30.81
N PRO A 269 0.53 1.86 -31.30
CA PRO A 269 0.54 2.28 -32.69
C PRO A 269 1.91 2.82 -33.10
N PRO A 270 2.41 2.50 -34.30
CA PRO A 270 3.66 3.06 -34.79
C PRO A 270 3.60 4.59 -34.80
N TYR A 271 4.67 5.21 -34.31
CA TYR A 271 4.80 6.67 -34.33
C TYR A 271 4.66 7.22 -35.75
N SER A 272 3.81 8.21 -35.93
CA SER A 272 3.61 8.89 -37.21
C SER A 272 3.08 10.29 -36.95
N GLU A 273 3.63 11.28 -37.67
CA GLU A 273 3.14 12.67 -37.67
C GLU A 273 2.17 12.95 -38.81
N ALA A 274 1.97 11.98 -39.72
CA ALA A 274 1.07 12.13 -40.85
C ALA A 274 -0.37 12.36 -40.35
N PRO A 275 -1.04 13.44 -40.82
CA PRO A 275 -2.46 13.63 -40.56
C PRO A 275 -3.26 12.39 -40.95
N GLY A 276 -4.16 11.95 -40.07
CA GLY A 276 -4.96 10.76 -40.29
C GLY A 276 -4.26 9.42 -40.06
N SER A 277 -2.99 9.38 -39.64
CA SER A 277 -2.40 8.15 -39.08
C SER A 277 -3.06 7.78 -37.75
N GLU A 278 -2.99 6.50 -37.36
CA GLU A 278 -3.58 6.05 -36.08
C GLU A 278 -3.00 6.79 -34.88
N PHE A 279 -1.67 7.00 -34.87
CA PHE A 279 -0.99 7.77 -33.82
C PHE A 279 -1.51 9.22 -33.73
N TYR A 280 -1.63 9.88 -34.89
CA TYR A 280 -2.18 11.24 -34.96
C TYR A 280 -3.64 11.30 -34.47
N ARG A 281 -4.48 10.32 -34.86
CA ARG A 281 -5.89 10.27 -34.42
C ARG A 281 -6.01 10.13 -32.91
N GLN A 282 -5.22 9.25 -32.29
CA GLN A 282 -5.22 9.10 -30.83
C GLN A 282 -4.76 10.37 -30.11
N ALA A 283 -3.71 11.04 -30.61
CA ALA A 283 -3.26 12.30 -30.04
C ALA A 283 -4.30 13.43 -30.23
N LYS A 284 -4.97 13.48 -31.39
CA LYS A 284 -6.03 14.45 -31.65
C LYS A 284 -7.25 14.21 -30.74
N ALA A 285 -7.60 12.96 -30.47
CA ALA A 285 -8.66 12.64 -29.50
C ALA A 285 -8.34 13.22 -28.12
N VAL A 286 -7.10 13.08 -27.63
CA VAL A 286 -6.67 13.68 -26.35
C VAL A 286 -6.76 15.21 -26.39
N TYR A 287 -6.32 15.84 -27.48
CA TYR A 287 -6.41 17.29 -27.68
C TYR A 287 -7.86 17.80 -27.67
N ASP A 288 -8.73 17.17 -28.47
CA ASP A 288 -10.13 17.56 -28.60
C ASP A 288 -10.87 17.41 -27.27
N THR A 289 -10.70 16.26 -26.59
CA THR A 289 -11.30 16.01 -25.28
C THR A 289 -10.79 17.02 -24.25
N GLY A 290 -9.48 17.23 -24.15
CA GLY A 290 -8.91 18.17 -23.17
C GLY A 290 -9.34 19.63 -23.40
N SER A 291 -9.68 20.01 -24.63
CA SER A 291 -10.14 21.36 -24.99
C SER A 291 -11.63 21.60 -24.71
N THR A 292 -12.41 20.53 -24.45
CA THR A 292 -13.88 20.58 -24.32
C THR A 292 -14.40 19.76 -23.14
N LEU A 293 -13.58 19.58 -22.10
CA LEU A 293 -13.95 18.81 -20.91
C LEU A 293 -15.22 19.36 -20.24
N THR A 294 -16.18 18.47 -19.97
CA THR A 294 -17.33 18.80 -19.12
C THR A 294 -16.91 18.93 -17.65
N PRO A 295 -17.69 19.62 -16.79
CA PRO A 295 -17.42 19.67 -15.36
C PRO A 295 -17.25 18.29 -14.73
N GLU A 296 -18.14 17.35 -15.07
CA GLU A 296 -18.07 15.95 -14.59
C GLU A 296 -16.78 15.24 -15.04
N GLN A 297 -16.35 15.41 -16.30
CA GLN A 297 -15.10 14.82 -16.78
C GLN A 297 -13.87 15.39 -16.07
N ARG A 298 -13.87 16.70 -15.77
CA ARG A 298 -12.79 17.32 -14.98
C ARG A 298 -12.72 16.74 -13.58
N GLU A 299 -13.88 16.59 -12.95
CA GLU A 299 -13.99 16.05 -11.60
C GLU A 299 -13.53 14.59 -11.52
N ILE A 300 -13.99 13.74 -12.45
CA ILE A 300 -13.52 12.34 -12.57
C ILE A 300 -12.01 12.29 -12.77
N ALA A 301 -11.45 13.15 -13.63
CA ALA A 301 -10.02 13.19 -13.88
C ALA A 301 -9.23 13.55 -12.61
N LEU A 302 -9.67 14.58 -11.87
CA LEU A 302 -9.03 15.01 -10.63
C LEU A 302 -9.15 13.96 -9.51
N TYR A 303 -10.31 13.29 -9.41
CA TYR A 303 -10.53 12.20 -8.45
C TYR A 303 -9.55 11.03 -8.64
N TRP A 304 -9.24 10.67 -9.89
CA TRP A 304 -8.32 9.58 -10.23
C TRP A 304 -6.87 10.03 -10.48
N ALA A 305 -6.53 11.30 -10.24
CA ALA A 305 -5.20 11.82 -10.52
C ALA A 305 -4.12 11.15 -9.67
N ASP A 306 -4.42 10.92 -8.38
CA ASP A 306 -3.60 10.17 -7.42
C ASP A 306 -2.10 10.52 -7.46
N ASN A 307 -1.77 11.81 -7.57
CA ASN A 307 -0.39 12.25 -7.65
C ASN A 307 0.36 11.98 -6.32
N PRO A 308 1.65 11.60 -6.37
CA PRO A 308 2.44 11.40 -5.16
C PRO A 308 2.59 12.69 -4.33
N GLY A 309 2.41 12.56 -3.02
CA GLY A 309 2.43 13.70 -2.09
C GLY A 309 1.08 14.39 -1.91
N GLU A 310 0.20 14.33 -2.90
CA GLU A 310 -1.20 14.74 -2.77
C GLU A 310 -2.06 13.60 -2.19
N SER A 311 -1.79 12.37 -2.61
CA SER A 311 -2.49 11.15 -2.24
C SER A 311 -1.53 10.04 -1.77
N GLY A 312 -2.10 8.90 -1.37
CA GLY A 312 -1.37 7.63 -1.19
C GLY A 312 -1.13 6.86 -2.49
N THR A 313 -1.23 7.53 -3.65
CA THR A 313 -1.07 6.99 -5.01
C THR A 313 -2.17 5.99 -5.44
N PRO A 314 -2.30 5.61 -6.73
CA PRO A 314 -3.34 4.68 -7.18
C PRO A 314 -3.44 3.37 -6.35
N PRO A 315 -2.35 2.68 -5.97
CA PRO A 315 -2.48 1.46 -5.17
C PRO A 315 -3.08 1.75 -3.78
N GLY A 316 -2.78 2.91 -3.19
CA GLY A 316 -3.36 3.31 -1.92
C GLY A 316 -4.86 3.60 -2.03
N HIS A 317 -5.29 4.30 -3.09
CA HIS A 317 -6.70 4.58 -3.36
C HIS A 317 -7.52 3.29 -3.47
N TRP A 318 -7.06 2.31 -4.26
CA TRP A 318 -7.73 1.01 -4.36
C TRP A 318 -7.83 0.26 -3.02
N LEU A 319 -6.84 0.41 -2.13
CA LEU A 319 -6.92 -0.17 -0.78
C LEU A 319 -7.87 0.57 0.15
N LEU A 320 -8.07 1.89 -0.04
CA LEU A 320 -9.12 2.62 0.67
C LEU A 320 -10.51 2.14 0.23
N ILE A 321 -10.71 1.91 -1.08
CA ILE A 321 -11.94 1.31 -1.61
C ILE A 321 -12.14 -0.10 -0.99
N ALA A 322 -11.12 -0.95 -1.02
CA ALA A 322 -11.21 -2.27 -0.38
C ALA A 322 -11.53 -2.18 1.12
N SER A 323 -10.90 -1.23 1.83
CA SER A 323 -11.13 -1.01 3.27
C SER A 323 -12.55 -0.52 3.59
N GLN A 324 -13.18 0.23 2.69
CA GLN A 324 -14.57 0.64 2.82
C GLN A 324 -15.51 -0.56 2.65
N LEU A 325 -15.26 -1.42 1.66
CA LEU A 325 -16.07 -2.62 1.39
C LEU A 325 -16.11 -3.58 2.58
N VAL A 326 -15.09 -3.60 3.44
CA VAL A 326 -15.12 -4.36 4.71
C VAL A 326 -16.33 -4.00 5.56
N GLY A 327 -16.60 -2.69 5.70
CA GLY A 327 -17.73 -2.19 6.47
C GLY A 327 -19.06 -2.42 5.76
N GLU A 328 -19.13 -2.16 4.45
CA GLU A 328 -20.37 -2.31 3.68
C GLU A 328 -20.84 -3.76 3.57
N LEU A 329 -19.90 -4.68 3.37
CA LEU A 329 -20.17 -6.10 3.23
C LEU A 329 -20.13 -6.85 4.57
N GLN A 330 -19.87 -6.14 5.68
CA GLN A 330 -19.75 -6.71 7.04
C GLN A 330 -18.80 -7.91 7.07
N LEU A 331 -17.61 -7.75 6.46
CA LEU A 331 -16.63 -8.84 6.35
C LEU A 331 -16.03 -9.18 7.71
N ASP A 332 -15.80 -10.47 7.95
CA ASP A 332 -14.99 -10.92 9.08
C ASP A 332 -13.49 -10.70 8.80
N ALA A 333 -12.65 -10.88 9.83
CA ALA A 333 -11.21 -10.61 9.71
C ALA A 333 -10.51 -11.52 8.68
N GLU A 334 -10.98 -12.75 8.50
CA GLU A 334 -10.37 -13.69 7.57
C GLU A 334 -10.66 -13.29 6.11
N ARG A 335 -11.92 -12.98 5.78
CA ARG A 335 -12.29 -12.45 4.46
C ARG A 335 -11.68 -11.09 4.19
N THR A 336 -11.54 -10.26 5.22
CA THR A 336 -10.87 -8.96 5.11
C THR A 336 -9.39 -9.14 4.79
N ALA A 337 -8.68 -10.00 5.52
CA ALA A 337 -7.28 -10.29 5.26
C ALA A 337 -7.07 -10.83 3.83
N GLU A 338 -7.94 -11.75 3.40
CA GLU A 338 -7.92 -12.30 2.04
C GLU A 338 -8.14 -11.22 0.97
N MET A 339 -9.18 -10.40 1.09
CA MET A 339 -9.45 -9.32 0.15
C MET A 339 -8.29 -8.32 0.06
N LEU A 340 -7.72 -7.92 1.19
CA LEU A 340 -6.62 -6.96 1.24
C LEU A 340 -5.34 -7.52 0.61
N VAL A 341 -4.99 -8.78 0.87
CA VAL A 341 -3.78 -9.38 0.30
C VAL A 341 -3.92 -9.65 -1.19
N LEU A 342 -5.06 -10.17 -1.64
CA LEU A 342 -5.28 -10.42 -3.07
C LEU A 342 -5.26 -9.12 -3.87
N THR A 343 -5.88 -8.06 -3.34
CA THR A 343 -5.88 -6.73 -3.97
C THR A 343 -4.46 -6.17 -4.02
N SER A 344 -3.74 -6.16 -2.89
CA SER A 344 -2.39 -5.59 -2.81
C SER A 344 -1.36 -6.33 -3.67
N VAL A 345 -1.39 -7.66 -3.65
CA VAL A 345 -0.50 -8.51 -4.45
C VAL A 345 -0.76 -8.36 -5.94
N ALA A 346 -2.03 -8.37 -6.36
CA ALA A 346 -2.39 -8.15 -7.76
C ALA A 346 -1.94 -6.77 -8.25
N MET A 347 -2.09 -5.74 -7.42
CA MET A 347 -1.60 -4.40 -7.76
C MET A 347 -0.09 -4.34 -7.88
N ALA A 348 0.68 -4.91 -6.95
CA ALA A 348 2.14 -4.90 -7.03
C ALA A 348 2.65 -5.56 -8.32
N ASP A 349 2.06 -6.69 -8.73
CA ASP A 349 2.40 -7.35 -10.00
C ASP A 349 1.96 -6.53 -11.22
N ALA A 350 0.79 -5.88 -11.15
CA ALA A 350 0.36 -4.95 -12.20
C ALA A 350 1.34 -3.77 -12.36
N PHE A 351 1.89 -3.24 -11.26
CA PHE A 351 2.92 -2.20 -11.31
C PHE A 351 4.23 -2.71 -11.91
N ILE A 352 4.68 -3.93 -11.55
CA ILE A 352 5.88 -4.56 -12.13
C ILE A 352 5.70 -4.73 -13.65
N SER A 353 4.58 -5.31 -14.09
CA SER A 353 4.26 -5.51 -15.51
C SER A 353 4.11 -4.19 -16.27
N CYS A 354 3.32 -3.25 -15.74
CA CYS A 354 3.08 -1.96 -16.39
C CYS A 354 4.37 -1.15 -16.54
N TRP A 355 5.25 -1.14 -15.54
CA TRP A 355 6.54 -0.46 -15.66
C TRP A 355 7.48 -1.15 -16.64
N HIS A 356 7.48 -2.48 -16.71
CA HIS A 356 8.22 -3.21 -17.73
C HIS A 356 7.84 -2.71 -19.14
N GLU A 357 6.55 -2.67 -19.45
CA GLU A 357 6.05 -2.21 -20.75
C GLU A 357 6.35 -0.72 -21.00
N LYS A 358 6.12 0.14 -19.99
CA LYS A 358 6.41 1.58 -20.10
C LYS A 358 7.84 1.85 -20.53
N PHE A 359 8.80 1.14 -19.94
CA PHE A 359 10.21 1.36 -20.23
C PHE A 359 10.71 0.57 -21.46
N SER A 360 10.08 -0.56 -21.81
CA SER A 360 10.31 -1.28 -23.07
C SER A 360 9.94 -0.43 -24.29
N TRP A 361 8.78 0.23 -24.27
CA TRP A 361 8.35 1.10 -25.38
C TRP A 361 8.89 2.53 -25.26
N SER A 362 9.05 3.02 -24.02
CA SER A 362 9.43 4.41 -23.71
C SER A 362 8.64 5.41 -24.56
N LEU A 363 7.32 5.23 -24.69
CA LEU A 363 6.48 5.98 -25.61
C LEU A 363 6.33 7.44 -25.19
N ILE A 364 6.37 8.37 -26.15
CA ILE A 364 6.11 9.79 -25.94
C ILE A 364 4.73 10.06 -25.31
N ARG A 365 4.64 11.05 -24.41
CA ARG A 365 3.38 11.51 -23.81
C ARG A 365 2.58 12.39 -24.80
N PRO A 366 1.23 12.42 -24.72
CA PRO A 366 0.41 13.22 -25.62
C PRO A 366 0.80 14.70 -25.67
N ILE A 367 1.07 15.34 -24.53
CA ILE A 367 1.44 16.76 -24.46
C ILE A 367 2.61 17.11 -25.38
N THR A 368 3.69 16.31 -25.35
CA THR A 368 4.88 16.55 -26.18
C THR A 368 4.57 16.37 -27.67
N TYR A 369 3.75 15.38 -28.03
CA TYR A 369 3.37 15.18 -29.42
C TYR A 369 2.44 16.29 -29.92
N ILE A 370 1.42 16.64 -29.14
CA ILE A 370 0.46 17.72 -29.45
C ILE A 370 1.21 19.03 -29.66
N HIS A 371 2.15 19.38 -28.78
CA HIS A 371 2.94 20.61 -28.92
C HIS A 371 3.76 20.66 -30.21
N ARG A 372 4.26 19.51 -30.67
CA ARG A 372 5.09 19.42 -31.88
C ARG A 372 4.28 19.43 -33.16
N VAL A 373 3.10 18.82 -33.16
CA VAL A 373 2.40 18.41 -34.39
C VAL A 373 1.01 19.06 -34.54
N ILE A 374 0.37 19.49 -33.44
CA ILE A 374 -1.03 19.94 -33.43
C ILE A 374 -1.14 21.39 -32.94
N ASP A 375 -0.79 21.65 -31.69
CA ASP A 375 -0.94 22.97 -31.06
C ASP A 375 0.12 23.17 -29.96
N PRO A 376 1.11 24.08 -30.15
CA PRO A 376 2.16 24.34 -29.18
C PRO A 376 1.68 25.04 -27.90
N ARG A 377 0.44 25.52 -27.84
CA ARG A 377 -0.11 26.25 -26.68
C ARG A 377 -1.09 25.42 -25.83
N TRP A 378 -1.36 24.18 -26.22
CA TRP A 378 -2.28 23.32 -25.49
C TRP A 378 -1.69 22.89 -24.13
N HIS A 379 -2.53 22.73 -23.11
CA HIS A 379 -2.10 22.31 -21.76
C HIS A 379 -2.96 21.16 -21.27
N THR A 380 -2.38 20.27 -20.46
CA THR A 380 -3.12 19.19 -19.80
C THR A 380 -3.86 19.71 -18.57
N LEU A 381 -5.01 19.10 -18.24
CA LEU A 381 -5.72 19.38 -16.98
C LEU A 381 -4.87 19.00 -15.77
N ILE A 382 -4.27 17.81 -15.80
CA ILE A 382 -3.42 17.27 -14.75
C ILE A 382 -1.97 17.30 -15.25
N SER A 383 -1.04 17.64 -14.38
CA SER A 383 0.40 17.57 -14.69
C SER A 383 0.76 16.19 -15.21
N THR A 384 1.53 16.12 -16.30
CA THR A 384 1.89 14.83 -16.92
C THR A 384 2.92 14.09 -16.06
N PRO A 385 2.60 12.88 -15.53
CA PRO A 385 3.50 12.12 -14.66
C PRO A 385 4.70 11.47 -15.37
#